data_AF-A0A7J4KCK8-F1
#
_entry.id   AF-A0A7J4KCK8-F1
#
_cell.length_a   1.000
_cell.length_b   1.000
_cell.length_c   1.000
_cell.angle_alpha   90.00
_cell.angle_beta   90.00
_cell.angle_gamma   90.00
#
_symmetry.space_group_name_H-M   'P 1'
#
loop_
_entity.id
_entity.type
_entity.pdbx_description
1 polymer ?
#
loop_
_entity_poly.entity_id
_entity_poly.type
_entity_poly.pdbx_seq_one_letter_code
_entity_poly.pdbx_strand_id
1 'polypeptide(L)'
;MSFISTHCLPLAMLPTGRTFMELTRYEHLTPSDQAGNLPAPPLEKPFPENGQFISLPKPDSIDIAPLDLRTAIDGRRSVRHYRKDAITLEELAYL
;
A
#
# COMPACT_ATOMS: atom_id res chain seq x y z
N MET A 1 -28.26 7.26 -43.19
CA MET A 1 -27.05 7.02 -42.37
C MET A 1 -27.26 7.70 -41.03
N SER A 2 -27.81 6.98 -40.05
CA SER A 2 -27.99 7.50 -38.69
C SER A 2 -26.74 7.18 -37.89
N PHE A 3 -25.93 8.21 -37.62
CA PHE A 3 -24.87 8.15 -36.63
C PHE A 3 -25.52 8.07 -35.25
N ILE A 4 -25.39 6.93 -34.58
CA ILE A 4 -25.81 6.78 -33.18
C ILE A 4 -24.82 7.61 -32.36
N SER A 5 -25.24 8.81 -31.98
CA SER A 5 -24.58 9.66 -30.99
C SER A 5 -24.50 8.86 -29.70
N THR A 6 -23.30 8.35 -29.40
CA THR A 6 -23.00 7.71 -28.12
C THR A 6 -23.25 8.74 -27.03
N HIS A 7 -24.42 8.66 -26.39
CA HIS A 7 -24.74 9.51 -25.25
C HIS A 7 -23.72 9.21 -24.15
N CYS A 8 -22.86 10.20 -23.89
CA CYS A 8 -21.94 10.18 -22.76
C CYS A 8 -22.79 10.13 -21.49
N LEU A 9 -22.78 8.98 -20.80
CA LEU A 9 -23.45 8.84 -19.51
C LEU A 9 -22.85 9.86 -18.54
N PRO A 10 -23.66 10.60 -17.78
CA PRO A 10 -23.15 11.57 -16.80
C PRO A 10 -22.24 10.86 -15.79
N LEU A 11 -21.20 11.53 -15.32
CA LEU A 11 -20.15 10.96 -14.45
C LEU A 11 -20.71 10.21 -13.23
N ALA A 12 -21.84 10.69 -12.69
CA ALA A 12 -22.58 10.11 -11.56
C ALA A 12 -23.20 8.72 -11.85
N MET A 13 -23.25 8.29 -13.11
CA MET A 13 -23.80 7.01 -13.55
C MET A 13 -22.74 6.03 -14.08
N LEU A 14 -21.45 6.38 -13.97
CA LEU A 14 -20.37 5.47 -14.30
C LEU A 14 -20.10 4.50 -13.13
N PRO A 15 -19.61 3.27 -13.41
CA PRO A 15 -19.12 2.36 -12.37
C PRO A 15 -17.98 3.00 -11.57
N THR A 16 -17.87 2.66 -10.28
CA THR A 16 -16.91 3.27 -9.32
C THR A 16 -15.49 3.37 -9.85
N GLY A 17 -14.98 2.31 -10.50
CA GLY A 17 -13.62 2.33 -11.06
C GLY A 17 -13.46 3.35 -12.19
N ARG A 18 -14.47 3.52 -13.05
CA ARG A 18 -14.43 4.51 -14.13
C ARG A 18 -14.60 5.91 -13.57
N THR A 19 -15.53 6.14 -12.64
CA THR A 19 -15.69 7.44 -11.96
C THR A 19 -14.41 7.87 -11.26
N PHE A 20 -13.71 6.93 -10.59
CA PHE A 20 -12.42 7.19 -9.97
C PHE A 20 -11.37 7.62 -10.99
N MET A 21 -11.22 6.91 -12.11
CA MET A 21 -10.26 7.28 -13.16
C MET A 21 -10.56 8.66 -13.77
N GLU A 22 -11.83 9.00 -13.96
CA GLU A 22 -12.25 10.31 -14.47
C GLU A 22 -11.91 11.44 -13.48
N LEU A 23 -12.32 11.32 -12.21
CA LEU A 23 -12.15 12.36 -11.19
C LEU A 23 -10.71 12.52 -10.68
N THR A 24 -9.82 11.58 -10.97
CA THR A 24 -8.40 11.66 -10.60
C THR A 24 -7.49 12.22 -11.70
N ARG A 25 -8.07 12.67 -12.83
CA ARG A 25 -7.32 13.37 -13.88
C ARG A 25 -6.79 14.72 -13.40
N TYR A 26 -5.74 15.20 -14.07
CA TYR A 26 -5.09 16.49 -13.78
C TYR A 26 -6.04 17.69 -13.77
N GLU A 27 -7.07 17.70 -14.63
CA GLU A 27 -8.07 18.77 -14.71
C GLU A 27 -8.95 18.91 -13.45
N HIS A 28 -8.99 17.87 -12.62
CA HIS A 28 -9.74 17.85 -11.36
C HIS A 28 -8.86 17.90 -10.11
N LEU A 29 -7.53 18.02 -10.27
CA LEU A 29 -6.62 18.14 -9.14
C LEU A 29 -6.72 19.52 -8.49
N THR A 30 -6.75 19.54 -7.17
CA THR A 30 -6.60 20.76 -6.37
C THR A 30 -5.13 21.18 -6.31
N PRO A 31 -4.83 22.45 -6.00
CA PRO A 31 -3.46 22.87 -5.69
C PRO A 31 -2.85 21.97 -4.62
N SER A 32 -1.56 21.66 -4.75
CA SER A 32 -0.86 20.85 -3.76
C SER A 32 -0.67 21.61 -2.45
N ASP A 33 -0.60 20.89 -1.34
CA ASP A 33 -0.27 21.44 -0.02
C ASP A 33 1.06 22.21 -0.04
N GLN A 34 2.01 21.76 -0.86
CA GLN A 34 3.27 22.46 -1.12
C GLN A 34 3.06 23.83 -1.77
N ALA A 35 2.20 23.94 -2.79
CA ALA A 35 1.87 25.22 -3.42
C ALA A 35 1.12 26.15 -2.44
N GLY A 36 0.43 25.57 -1.47
CA GLY A 36 -0.20 26.29 -0.35
C GLY A 36 0.76 26.74 0.76
N ASN A 37 2.08 26.48 0.65
CA ASN A 37 3.07 26.70 1.71
C ASN A 37 2.70 26.03 3.05
N LEU A 38 2.00 24.89 2.99
CA LEU A 38 1.70 24.10 4.18
C LEU A 38 2.97 23.40 4.69
N PRO A 39 3.10 23.18 6.01
CA PRO A 39 4.21 22.44 6.55
C PRO A 39 4.23 21.01 6.00
N ALA A 40 5.42 20.48 5.78
CA ALA A 40 5.59 19.08 5.42
C ALA A 40 4.99 18.19 6.52
N PRO A 41 4.34 17.07 6.15
CA PRO A 41 3.86 16.12 7.14
C PRO A 41 5.04 15.56 7.97
N PRO A 42 4.79 15.10 9.21
CA PRO A 42 5.80 14.46 10.03
C PRO A 42 6.44 13.24 9.33
N LEU A 43 7.70 12.96 9.67
CA LEU A 43 8.45 11.80 9.12
C LEU A 43 7.78 10.46 9.46
N GLU A 44 7.13 10.40 10.62
CA GLU A 44 6.44 9.22 11.12
C GLU A 44 4.98 9.55 11.42
N LYS A 45 4.11 8.55 11.30
CA LYS A 45 2.73 8.71 11.71
C LYS A 45 2.68 8.83 13.24
N PRO A 46 1.86 9.75 13.79
CA PRO A 46 1.69 9.84 15.23
C PRO A 46 1.10 8.53 15.76
N PHE A 47 1.55 8.12 16.95
CA PHE A 47 1.02 6.98 17.68
C PHE A 47 0.22 7.45 18.91
N PRO A 48 -0.77 6.67 19.37
CA PRO A 48 -1.53 7.01 20.56
C PRO A 48 -0.64 6.95 21.81
N GLU A 49 -0.66 8.01 22.64
CA GLU A 49 0.16 8.10 23.86
C GLU A 49 -0.10 6.94 24.84
N ASN A 50 -1.35 6.50 24.96
CA ASN A 50 -1.77 5.39 25.83
C ASN A 50 -2.00 4.08 25.05
N GLY A 51 -1.31 3.91 23.92
CA GLY A 51 -1.35 2.69 23.12
C GLY A 51 -0.72 1.48 23.83
N GLN A 52 -1.13 0.27 23.45
CA GLN A 52 -0.40 -0.93 23.82
C GLN A 52 0.76 -1.14 22.84
N PHE A 53 1.97 -1.27 23.38
CA PHE A 53 3.17 -1.50 22.59
C PHE A 53 3.72 -2.90 22.86
N ILE A 54 4.07 -3.61 21.77
CA ILE A 54 4.73 -4.91 21.82
C ILE A 54 6.18 -4.67 21.41
N SER A 55 7.13 -4.99 22.29
CA SER A 55 8.56 -4.88 21.97
C SER A 55 8.95 -5.99 21.01
N LEU A 56 9.55 -5.63 19.88
CA LEU A 56 10.09 -6.60 18.92
C LEU A 56 11.53 -6.98 19.28
N PRO A 57 11.96 -8.23 19.03
CA PRO A 57 13.35 -8.63 19.08
C PRO A 57 14.25 -7.71 18.23
N LYS A 58 15.50 -7.54 18.65
CA LYS A 58 16.49 -6.78 17.87
C LYS A 58 16.90 -7.60 16.64
N PRO A 59 17.14 -6.98 15.47
CA PRO A 59 17.58 -7.70 14.27
C PRO A 59 18.80 -8.58 14.51
N ASP A 60 19.81 -8.07 15.22
CA ASP A 60 21.06 -8.80 15.51
C ASP A 60 20.88 -10.01 16.45
N SER A 61 19.73 -10.12 17.12
CA SER A 61 19.40 -11.26 17.98
C SER A 61 18.66 -12.38 17.27
N ILE A 62 18.22 -12.15 16.02
CA ILE A 62 17.48 -13.13 15.23
C ILE A 62 18.48 -13.93 14.40
N ASP A 63 18.51 -15.25 14.60
CA ASP A 63 19.34 -16.15 13.80
C ASP A 63 18.57 -16.58 12.54
N ILE A 64 19.13 -16.28 11.37
CA ILE A 64 18.54 -16.62 10.08
C ILE A 64 19.52 -17.47 9.29
N ALA A 65 19.04 -18.60 8.77
CA ALA A 65 19.83 -19.44 7.89
C ALA A 65 20.28 -18.63 6.65
N PRO A 66 21.57 -18.62 6.31
CA PRO A 66 22.06 -17.88 5.16
C PRO A 66 21.44 -18.43 3.87
N LEU A 67 20.97 -17.52 3.01
CA LEU A 67 20.45 -17.83 1.69
C LEU A 67 21.17 -16.99 0.66
N ASP A 68 21.73 -17.65 -0.36
CA ASP A 68 22.35 -16.96 -1.49
C ASP A 68 21.33 -16.08 -2.21
N LEU A 69 21.72 -14.84 -2.52
CA LEU A 69 20.82 -13.83 -3.09
C LEU A 69 20.25 -14.27 -4.44
N ARG A 70 21.07 -14.87 -5.30
CA ARG A 70 20.61 -15.33 -6.61
C ARG A 70 19.59 -16.44 -6.45
N THR A 71 19.86 -17.38 -5.55
CA THR A 71 18.94 -18.45 -5.20
C THR A 71 17.61 -17.92 -4.65
N ALA A 72 17.64 -16.90 -3.79
CA ALA A 72 16.44 -16.27 -3.24
C ALA A 72 15.58 -15.62 -4.34
N ILE A 73 16.22 -14.89 -5.27
CA ILE A 73 15.53 -14.21 -6.38
C ILE A 73 14.88 -15.23 -7.32
N ASP A 74 15.66 -16.21 -7.78
CA ASP A 74 15.21 -17.22 -8.75
C ASP A 74 14.10 -18.12 -8.16
N GLY A 75 14.12 -18.38 -6.85
CA GLY A 75 13.15 -19.21 -6.16
C GLY A 75 11.88 -18.50 -5.67
N ARG A 76 11.82 -17.16 -5.72
CA ARG A 76 10.72 -16.39 -5.13
C ARG A 76 9.40 -16.64 -5.88
N ARG A 77 8.40 -17.12 -5.15
CA ARG A 77 7.03 -17.32 -5.65
C ARG A 77 5.99 -16.75 -4.70
N SER A 78 4.84 -16.35 -5.24
CA SER A 78 3.70 -15.94 -4.42
C SER A 78 3.01 -17.18 -3.83
N VAL A 79 3.14 -17.40 -2.54
CA VAL A 79 2.43 -18.45 -1.80
C VAL A 79 1.18 -17.84 -1.17
N ARG A 80 0.02 -18.49 -1.34
CA ARG A 80 -1.27 -18.05 -0.74
C ARG A 80 -2.02 -19.18 -0.03
N HIS A 81 -1.41 -20.36 0.03
CA HIS A 81 -1.90 -21.49 0.80
C HIS A 81 -0.98 -21.66 2.00
N TYR A 82 -1.45 -21.23 3.17
CA TYR A 82 -0.64 -21.12 4.38
C TYR A 82 -0.96 -22.25 5.37
N ARG A 83 0.00 -22.54 6.26
CA ARG A 83 -0.25 -23.36 7.44
C ARG A 83 -1.21 -22.64 8.39
N LYS A 84 -1.89 -23.39 9.25
CA LYS A 84 -2.76 -22.83 10.30
C LYS A 84 -1.98 -22.30 11.49
N ASP A 85 -0.73 -22.73 11.64
CA ASP A 85 0.14 -22.30 12.71
C ASP A 85 0.46 -20.81 12.56
N ALA A 86 0.44 -20.08 13.67
CA ALA A 86 0.87 -18.69 13.68
C ALA A 86 2.40 -18.61 13.47
N ILE A 87 2.85 -17.55 12.80
CA ILE A 87 4.27 -17.20 12.79
C ILE A 87 4.71 -16.75 14.19
N THR A 88 5.98 -16.99 14.52
CA THR A 88 6.54 -16.55 15.81
C THR A 88 6.78 -15.04 15.82
N LEU A 89 6.95 -14.45 17.01
CA LEU A 89 7.31 -13.03 17.13
C LEU A 89 8.69 -12.73 16.50
N GLU A 90 9.61 -13.70 16.56
CA GLU A 90 10.93 -13.62 15.95
C GLU A 90 10.83 -13.62 14.42
N GLU A 91 10.03 -14.52 13.84
CA GLU A 91 9.75 -14.56 12.40
C GLU A 91 9.09 -13.26 11.93
N LEU A 92 8.11 -12.74 12.69
CA LEU A 92 7.45 -11.48 12.38
C LEU A 92 8.41 -10.29 12.43
N ALA A 93 9.32 -10.25 13.40
CA ALA A 93 10.28 -9.16 13.55
C ALA A 93 11.36 -9.14 12.44
N TYR A 94 11.55 -10.27 11.75
CA TYR A 94 12.48 -10.39 10.63
C TYR A 94 11.91 -9.92 9.27
N LEU A 95 10.60 -10.09 9.05
CA LEU A 95 9.92 -9.84 7.76
C LEU A 95 9.57 -8.38 7.51
#